data_AF-A0A7W0TK60-F1
#
_entry.id   AF-A0A7W0TK60-F1
#
_cell.length_a   1.000
_cell.length_b   1.000
_cell.length_c   1.000
_cell.angle_alpha   90.00
_cell.angle_beta   90.00
_cell.angle_gamma   90.00
#
_symmetry.space_group_name_H-M   'P 1'
#
loop_
_entity.id
_entity.type
_entity.pdbx_description
1 polymer ?
#
loop_
_entity_poly.entity_id
_entity_poly.type
_entity_poly.pdbx_seq_one_letter_code
_entity_poly.pdbx_strand_id
1 'polypeptide(L)' 'MPFNVGPLELVIVLVIALVILGPKRLPEVGKSIGNGMREFKDAISGHNKDDDEDEITSLKTSERT' A
#
# COMPACT_ATOMS: atom_id res chain seq x y z
N MET A 1 8.29 14.05 33.82
CA MET A 1 9.06 13.18 32.90
C MET A 1 8.80 13.71 31.48
N PRO A 2 9.79 14.28 30.78
CA PRO A 2 9.58 15.12 29.59
C PRO A 2 9.66 14.34 28.26
N PHE A 3 8.98 13.19 28.15
CA PHE A 3 9.00 12.38 26.92
C PHE A 3 7.61 11.83 26.58
N ASN A 4 6.58 12.67 26.70
CA ASN A 4 5.34 12.39 26.00
C ASN A 4 5.57 12.81 24.55
N VAL A 5 6.08 11.88 23.74
CA VAL A 5 6.16 12.03 22.28
C VAL A 5 4.76 12.27 21.73
N GLY A 6 4.38 13.54 21.71
CA GLY A 6 3.06 13.97 21.32
C GLY A 6 2.94 13.91 19.80
N PRO A 7 1.70 13.91 19.27
CA PRO A 7 1.45 14.01 17.85
C PRO A 7 2.21 15.17 17.18
N LEU A 8 2.39 16.28 17.91
CA LEU A 8 3.12 17.46 17.44
C LEU A 8 4.62 17.20 17.22
N GLU A 9 5.26 16.45 18.12
CA GLU A 9 6.69 16.14 18.02
C GLU A 9 6.96 15.15 16.88
N LEU A 10 6.05 14.19 16.68
CA LEU A 10 6.07 13.28 15.53
C LEU A 10 5.94 14.05 14.21
N VAL A 11 5.06 15.06 14.15
CA VAL A 11 4.93 15.93 12.96
C VAL A 11 6.23 16.69 12.68
N ILE A 12 6.91 17.22 13.69
CA ILE A 12 8.20 17.92 13.50
C ILE A 12 9.25 16.98 12.89
N VAL A 13 9.38 15.77 13.44
CA VAL A 13 10.30 14.75 12.90
C VAL A 13 9.93 14.38 11.48
N LEU A 14 8.63 14.22 11.19
CA LEU A 14 8.12 13.90 9.86
C LEU A 14 8.45 15.02 8.86
N VAL A 15 8.33 16.29 9.25
CA VAL A 15 8.74 17.42 8.40
C VAL A 15 10.24 17.39 8.09
N ILE A 16 11.09 17.11 9.08
CA ILE A 16 12.55 16.99 8.85
C ILE A 16 12.86 15.82 7.91
N ALA A 17 12.24 14.66 8.14
CA ALA A 17 12.36 13.49 7.28
C ALA A 17 11.89 13.81 5.85
N LEU A 18 10.81 14.58 5.71
CA LEU A 18 10.28 15.04 4.43
C LEU A 18 11.20 16.02 3.71
N VAL A 19 11.98 16.84 4.41
CA VAL A 19 12.97 17.71 3.77
C VAL A 19 14.13 16.89 3.19
N ILE A 20 14.58 15.86 3.92
CA ILE A 20 15.69 14.99 3.50
C ILE A 20 15.27 14.05 2.37
N LEU A 21 14.13 13.37 2.55
CA LEU A 21 13.62 12.34 1.64
C LEU A 21 12.79 12.94 0.49
N GLY A 22 12.11 14.05 0.74
CA GLY A 22 11.14 14.68 -0.17
C GLY A 22 9.70 14.17 0.03
N PRO A 23 8.67 15.05 -0.02
CA PRO A 23 7.26 14.68 0.15
C PRO A 23 6.72 13.75 -0.91
N LYS A 24 7.35 13.72 -2.10
CA LYS A 24 6.98 12.80 -3.17
C LYS A 24 7.48 11.37 -2.95
N ARG A 25 8.55 11.18 -2.17
CA ARG A 25 9.17 9.87 -1.97
C ARG A 25 8.52 9.06 -0.84
N LEU A 26 7.95 9.70 0.18
CA LEU A 26 7.16 9.01 1.21
C LEU A 26 6.02 8.14 0.63
N PRO A 27 5.13 8.66 -0.25
CA PRO A 27 4.05 7.85 -0.81
C PRO A 27 4.56 6.78 -1.78
N GLU A 28 5.68 7.02 -2.46
CA GLU A 28 6.32 6.05 -3.36
C GLU A 28 6.83 4.84 -2.57
N VAL A 29 7.61 5.09 -1.50
CA VAL A 29 8.09 4.04 -0.60
C VAL A 29 6.93 3.33 0.11
N GLY A 30 5.92 4.07 0.56
CA GLY A 30 4.72 3.51 1.17
C GLY A 30 3.92 2.59 0.24
N LYS A 31 3.83 2.93 -1.06
CA LYS A 31 3.20 2.06 -2.07
C LYS A 31 3.99 0.77 -2.27
N SER A 32 5.31 0.85 -2.40
CA SER A 32 6.17 -0.34 -2.57
C SER A 32 6.11 -1.27 -1.36
N ILE A 33 6.19 -0.70 -0.14
CA ILE A 33 6.06 -1.47 1.11
C ILE A 33 4.64 -2.02 1.27
N GLY A 34 3.61 -1.24 0.91
CA GLY A 34 2.21 -1.65 1.01
C GLY A 34 1.89 -2.86 0.12
N ASN A 35 2.40 -2.86 -1.11
CA ASN A 35 2.25 -3.99 -2.03
C ASN A 35 2.97 -5.24 -1.50
N GLY A 36 4.22 -5.11 -1.04
CA GLY A 36 4.96 -6.22 -0.46
C GLY A 36 4.33 -6.75 0.83
N MET A 37 3.79 -5.87 1.67
CA MET A 37 3.09 -6.27 2.89
C MET A 37 1.73 -6.93 2.60
N ARG A 38 1.06 -6.54 1.52
CA ARG A 38 -0.15 -7.21 1.04
C ARG A 38 0.17 -8.63 0.57
N GLU A 39 1.16 -8.80 -0.31
CA GLU A 39 1.63 -10.12 -0.76
C GLU A 39 2.11 -10.98 0.40
N PHE A 40 2.87 -10.40 1.34
CA PHE A 40 3.34 -11.10 2.55
C PHE A 40 2.17 -11.54 3.43
N LYS A 41 1.18 -10.67 3.63
CA LYS A 41 -0.03 -11.01 4.39
C LYS A 41 -0.83 -12.09 3.67
N ASP A 42 -1.00 -12.00 2.36
CA ASP A 42 -1.79 -12.96 1.58
C ASP A 42 -1.12 -14.35 1.58
N ALA A 43 0.21 -14.40 1.48
CA ALA A 43 1.01 -15.63 1.61
C ALA A 43 0.92 -16.28 3.00
N ILE A 44 0.90 -15.48 4.08
CA ILE A 44 0.78 -15.98 5.46
C ILE A 44 -0.66 -16.36 5.78
N SER A 45 -1.63 -15.63 5.23
CA SER A 45 -3.06 -15.84 5.45
C SER A 45 -3.62 -17.01 4.64
N GLY A 46 -2.84 -17.60 3.72
CA GLY A 46 -3.30 -18.67 2.82
C GLY A 46 -4.46 -18.25 1.91
N HIS A 47 -4.66 -16.93 1.74
CA HIS A 47 -5.72 -16.38 0.89
C HIS A 47 -5.13 -16.21 -0.50
N ASN A 48 -5.13 -17.29 -1.29
CA ASN A 48 -4.89 -17.19 -2.74
C ASN A 48 -6.06 -16.42 -3.34
N LYS A 49 -5.90 -15.11 -3.47
CA LYS A 49 -6.81 -14.23 -4.23
C LYS A 49 -6.38 -14.24 -5.70
N ASP A 50 -6.40 -15.42 -6.30
CA ASP A 50 -6.11 -15.61 -7.72
C ASP A 50 -7.39 -15.91 -8.53
N ASP A 51 -8.55 -16.03 -7.88
CA ASP A 51 -9.83 -16.21 -8.56
C ASP A 51 -10.60 -14.88 -8.55
N ASP A 52 -11.14 -14.50 -9.73
CA ASP A 52 -12.27 -13.57 -9.95
C ASP A 52 -12.05 -12.20 -10.62
N GLU A 53 -11.00 -11.93 -11.42
CA GLU A 53 -11.03 -10.71 -12.27
C GLU A 53 -10.70 -10.86 -13.77
N ASP A 54 -10.27 -12.03 -14.27
CA ASP A 54 -9.89 -12.18 -15.69
C ASP A 54 -10.84 -13.00 -16.58
N GLU A 55 -11.85 -13.71 -16.03
CA GLU A 55 -12.71 -14.60 -16.86
C GLU A 55 -14.02 -13.96 -17.38
N ILE A 56 -14.51 -12.88 -16.77
CA ILE A 56 -15.83 -12.29 -17.11
C ILE A 56 -15.82 -11.41 -18.37
N THR A 57 -14.64 -11.00 -18.87
CA THR A 57 -14.54 -10.10 -20.03
C THR A 57 -14.56 -10.85 -21.38
N SER A 58 -14.22 -12.14 -21.41
CA SER A 58 -14.17 -12.92 -22.66
C SER A 58 -15.52 -13.53 -23.07
N LEU A 59 -16.38 -13.88 -22.10
CA LEU A 59 -17.65 -14.58 -22.39
C LEU A 59 -18.76 -13.68 -22.96
N LYS A 60 -18.70 -12.35 -22.74
CA LYS A 60 -19.72 -11.41 -23.28
C LYS A 60 -19.53 -11.05 -24.76
N THR A 61 -18.41 -11.40 -25.38
CA THR A 61 -18.13 -11.11 -26.80
C THR A 61 -18.33 -12.31 -27.72
N SER A 62 -19.04 -13.37 -27.30
CA SER A 62 -19.35 -14.50 -28.20
C SER A 62 -20.85 -14.78 -28.37
N GLU A 63 -21.73 -14.10 -27.63
CA GLU A 63 -23.20 -14.27 -27.74
C GLU A 63 -23.91 -13.19 -28.59
N ARG A 64 -23.18 -12.50 -29.48
CA ARG A 64 -23.76 -11.46 -30.37
C ARG A 64 -23.53 -11.66 -31.87
N THR A 65 -23.10 -12.85 -32.29
CA THR A 65 -22.96 -13.22 -33.72
C THR A 65 -23.70 -14.50 -34.02
#